data_AF-A0A3N5FVW5-F1
#
_entry.id   AF-A0A3N5FVW5-F1
#
_cell.length_a   1.000
_cell.length_b   1.000
_cell.length_c   1.000
_cell.angle_alpha   90.00
_cell.angle_beta   90.00
_cell.angle_gamma   90.00
#
_symmetry.space_group_name_H-M   'P 1'
#
loop_
_entity.id
_entity.type
_entity.pdbx_description
1 polymer ?
#
loop_
_entity_poly.entity_id
_entity_poly.type
_entity_poly.pdbx_seq_one_letter_code
_entity_poly.pdbx_strand_id
1 'polypeptide(L)'
;MIALLKFSVRHPWWVAGASLGIALAAATLVPRITLRLDARSLIPQGHPSMVEGDRAAERFGQRDVVVVAISGEQGIYRPAALQLLKELSLELEQVEGITPGSVLSLATVPRLFVRDDVIDLQPLLAREVAPSPETARRVRHETEALGLDDGILTSRDGRAAAIYAEVERGADRSALGRRVRELLASRRGE
;
A
#
# COMPACT_ATOMS: atom_id res chain seq x y z
N MET A 1 1.99 -29.86 -48.63
CA MET A 1 1.36 -30.57 -47.50
C MET A 1 1.88 -32.01 -47.34
N ILE A 2 1.84 -32.86 -48.37
CA ILE A 2 2.29 -34.28 -48.28
C ILE A 2 3.80 -34.43 -48.03
N ALA A 3 4.63 -33.51 -48.50
CA ALA A 3 6.09 -33.54 -48.31
C ALA A 3 6.52 -33.38 -46.83
N LEU A 4 5.84 -32.51 -46.07
CA LEU A 4 6.12 -32.33 -44.63
C LEU A 4 5.79 -33.59 -43.82
N LEU A 5 4.66 -34.23 -44.13
CA LEU A 5 4.24 -35.49 -43.52
C LEU A 5 5.25 -36.61 -43.81
N LYS A 6 5.72 -36.74 -45.06
CA LYS A 6 6.74 -37.73 -45.43
C LYS A 6 8.08 -37.49 -44.71
N PHE A 7 8.49 -36.23 -44.55
CA PHE A 7 9.71 -35.89 -43.82
C PHE A 7 9.60 -36.22 -42.32
N SER A 8 8.45 -35.89 -41.72
CA SER A 8 8.19 -36.14 -40.29
C SER A 8 8.18 -37.61 -39.92
N VAL A 9 7.67 -38.49 -40.81
CA VAL A 9 7.66 -39.95 -40.60
C VAL A 9 9.04 -40.56 -40.84
N ARG A 10 9.85 -39.99 -41.75
CA ARG A 10 11.16 -40.54 -42.13
C ARG A 10 12.29 -40.18 -41.16
N HIS A 11 12.15 -39.09 -40.40
CA HIS A 11 13.14 -38.64 -39.40
C HIS A 11 12.47 -38.30 -38.04
N PRO A 12 11.81 -39.28 -37.38
CA PRO A 12 11.00 -39.04 -36.19
C PRO A 12 11.80 -38.47 -35.01
N TRP A 13 13.04 -38.92 -34.82
CA TRP A 13 13.92 -38.45 -33.75
C TRP A 13 14.36 -36.99 -33.92
N TRP A 14 14.58 -36.54 -35.17
CA TRP A 14 14.90 -35.13 -35.45
C TRP A 14 13.71 -34.22 -35.22
N VAL A 15 12.51 -34.64 -35.62
CA VAL A 15 11.29 -33.85 -35.39
C VAL A 15 10.93 -33.82 -33.91
N ALA A 16 11.05 -34.95 -33.20
CA ALA A 16 10.85 -35.00 -31.75
C ALA A 16 11.88 -34.12 -31.01
N GLY A 17 13.16 -34.21 -31.38
CA GLY A 17 14.22 -33.39 -30.81
C GLY A 17 14.04 -31.90 -31.08
N ALA A 18 13.67 -31.52 -32.31
CA ALA A 18 13.39 -30.12 -32.67
C ALA A 18 12.16 -29.58 -31.93
N SER A 19 11.08 -30.37 -31.83
CA SER A 19 9.87 -29.98 -31.11
C SER A 19 10.13 -29.82 -29.62
N LEU A 20 10.90 -30.74 -29.02
CA LEU A 20 11.33 -30.65 -27.63
C LEU A 20 12.25 -29.45 -27.41
N GLY A 21 13.18 -29.19 -28.35
CA GLY A 21 14.05 -28.02 -28.30
C GLY A 21 13.28 -26.70 -28.34
N ILE A 22 12.26 -26.60 -29.20
CA ILE A 22 11.37 -25.43 -29.26
C ILE A 22 10.56 -25.30 -27.96
N ALA A 23 10.03 -26.40 -27.43
CA ALA A 23 9.27 -26.39 -26.17
C ALA A 23 10.14 -25.96 -24.98
N LEU A 24 11.37 -26.46 -24.88
CA LEU A 24 12.33 -26.07 -23.85
C LEU A 24 12.75 -24.61 -24.01
N ALA A 25 13.02 -24.16 -25.25
CA ALA A 25 13.31 -22.76 -25.52
C ALA A 25 12.15 -21.86 -25.07
N ALA A 26 10.91 -22.18 -25.44
CA ALA A 26 9.72 -21.46 -24.99
C ALA A 26 9.56 -21.48 -23.46
N ALA A 27 9.86 -22.62 -22.81
CA ALA A 27 9.84 -22.72 -21.34
C ALA A 27 10.81 -21.75 -20.67
N THR A 28 11.99 -21.48 -21.27
CA THR A 28 12.91 -20.45 -20.75
C THR A 28 12.38 -19.01 -20.86
N LEU A 29 11.37 -18.76 -21.71
CA LEU A 29 10.70 -17.46 -21.82
C LEU A 29 9.53 -17.30 -20.83
N VAL A 30 8.99 -18.38 -20.28
CA VAL A 30 7.87 -18.33 -19.32
C VAL A 30 8.16 -17.42 -18.11
N PRO A 31 9.34 -17.44 -17.48
CA PRO A 31 9.66 -16.54 -16.37
C PRO A 31 9.64 -15.05 -16.73
N ARG A 32 9.69 -14.69 -18.03
CA ARG A 32 9.63 -13.29 -18.48
C ARG A 32 8.19 -12.76 -18.60
N ILE A 33 7.18 -13.60 -18.41
CA ILE A 33 5.79 -13.20 -18.49
C ILE A 33 5.42 -12.41 -17.23
N THR A 34 5.22 -11.10 -17.37
CA THR A 34 4.73 -10.23 -16.30
C THR A 34 3.21 -10.19 -16.31
N LEU A 35 2.57 -10.86 -15.34
CA LEU A 35 1.13 -10.78 -15.13
C LEU A 35 0.76 -9.43 -14.50
N ARG A 36 0.05 -8.58 -15.25
CA ARG A 36 -0.58 -7.37 -14.68
C ARG A 36 -1.96 -7.75 -14.13
N LEU A 37 -2.03 -8.07 -12.85
CA LEU A 37 -3.30 -8.38 -12.15
C LEU A 37 -3.93 -7.09 -11.61
N ASP A 38 -4.20 -6.15 -12.52
CA ASP A 38 -4.87 -4.91 -12.20
C ASP A 38 -6.27 -4.91 -12.83
N ALA A 39 -7.32 -4.68 -12.06
CA ALA A 39 -8.68 -4.56 -12.58
C ALA A 39 -8.77 -3.51 -13.71
N ARG A 40 -7.96 -2.44 -13.64
CA ARG A 40 -7.86 -1.44 -14.72
C ARG A 40 -7.29 -2.02 -16.02
N SER A 41 -6.42 -3.02 -15.97
CA SER A 41 -5.85 -3.64 -17.18
C SER A 41 -6.84 -4.52 -17.94
N LEU A 42 -7.97 -4.88 -17.32
CA LEU A 42 -9.07 -5.58 -17.99
C LEU A 42 -9.90 -4.65 -18.90
N ILE A 43 -9.70 -3.34 -18.76
CA ILE A 43 -10.45 -2.33 -19.51
C ILE A 43 -9.58 -1.89 -20.70
N PRO A 44 -10.12 -1.89 -21.93
CA PRO A 44 -9.37 -1.43 -23.10
C PRO A 44 -8.80 -0.04 -22.89
N GLN A 45 -7.53 0.13 -23.27
CA GLN A 45 -6.88 1.44 -23.21
C GLN A 45 -7.66 2.46 -24.05
N GLY A 46 -7.96 3.62 -23.47
CA GLY A 46 -8.73 4.68 -24.13
C GLY A 46 -10.26 4.51 -24.10
N HIS A 47 -10.80 3.61 -23.28
CA HIS A 47 -12.25 3.51 -23.10
C HIS A 47 -12.83 4.87 -22.63
N PRO A 48 -13.87 5.44 -23.29
CA PRO A 48 -14.37 6.79 -22.99
C PRO A 48 -14.72 7.02 -21.52
N SER A 49 -15.24 5.98 -20.84
CA SER A 49 -15.58 6.01 -19.42
C SER A 49 -14.38 6.21 -18.47
N MET A 50 -13.14 5.95 -18.93
CA MET A 50 -11.93 6.14 -18.13
C MET A 50 -11.23 7.46 -18.43
N VAL A 51 -11.39 8.02 -19.64
CA VAL A 51 -10.68 9.24 -20.06
C VAL A 51 -10.98 10.42 -19.15
N GLU A 52 -12.24 10.64 -18.79
CA GLU A 52 -12.60 11.75 -17.88
C GLU A 52 -12.14 11.50 -16.45
N GLY A 53 -12.15 10.23 -16.00
CA GLY A 53 -11.63 9.83 -14.70
C GLY A 53 -10.12 10.02 -14.60
N ASP A 54 -9.37 9.66 -15.65
CA ASP A 54 -7.91 9.82 -15.70
C ASP A 54 -7.53 11.31 -15.79
N ARG A 55 -8.26 12.12 -16.57
CA ARG A 55 -8.07 13.59 -16.58
C ARG A 55 -8.35 14.22 -15.23
N ALA A 56 -9.41 13.78 -14.53
CA ALA A 56 -9.69 14.24 -13.17
C ALA A 56 -8.57 13.81 -12.21
N ALA A 57 -8.10 12.56 -12.31
CA ALA A 57 -7.01 12.05 -11.48
C ALA A 57 -5.68 12.79 -11.72
N GLU A 58 -5.37 13.16 -12.97
CA GLU A 58 -4.23 13.98 -13.31
C GLU A 58 -4.37 15.39 -12.73
N ARG A 59 -5.53 16.03 -12.93
CA ARG A 59 -5.79 17.43 -12.56
C ARG A 59 -5.89 17.65 -11.05
N PHE A 60 -6.54 16.73 -10.34
CA PHE A 60 -6.74 16.82 -8.90
C PHE A 60 -5.69 16.05 -8.10
N GLY A 61 -4.74 15.42 -8.78
CA GLY A 61 -3.73 14.59 -8.12
C GLY A 61 -4.36 13.42 -7.37
N GLN A 62 -5.39 12.78 -7.92
CA GLN A 62 -5.96 11.60 -7.28
C GLN A 62 -4.89 10.51 -7.25
N ARG A 63 -4.55 10.09 -6.03
CA ARG A 63 -3.49 9.12 -5.76
C ARG A 63 -4.14 7.91 -5.10
N ASP A 64 -3.72 6.74 -5.52
CA ASP A 64 -4.14 5.50 -4.86
C ASP A 64 -3.62 5.52 -3.42
N VAL A 65 -4.38 4.98 -2.48
CA VAL A 65 -3.97 4.91 -1.07
C VAL A 65 -4.04 3.48 -0.57
N VAL A 66 -3.03 3.09 0.19
CA VAL A 66 -3.07 1.93 1.08
C VAL A 66 -3.60 2.39 2.42
N VAL A 67 -4.62 1.68 2.93
CA VAL A 67 -5.19 1.93 4.25
C VAL A 67 -4.88 0.75 5.14
N VAL A 68 -4.19 1.01 6.26
CA VAL A 68 -3.92 0.02 7.30
C VAL A 68 -4.70 0.42 8.54
N ALA A 69 -5.59 -0.45 9.00
CA ALA A 69 -6.34 -0.25 10.23
C ALA A 69 -5.69 -1.03 11.38
N ILE A 70 -5.53 -0.36 12.51
CA ILE A 70 -5.08 -0.96 13.77
C ILE A 70 -6.28 -0.92 14.72
N SER A 71 -6.63 -2.07 15.29
CA SER A 71 -7.75 -2.20 16.21
C SER A 71 -7.40 -3.13 17.37
N GLY A 72 -7.95 -2.88 18.56
CA GLY A 72 -7.82 -3.81 19.69
C GLY A 72 -8.96 -3.66 20.70
N GLU A 73 -9.20 -4.69 21.50
CA GLU A 73 -10.32 -4.71 22.46
C GLU A 73 -10.25 -3.57 23.49
N GLN A 74 -9.03 -3.22 23.92
CA GLN A 74 -8.75 -2.15 24.87
C GLN A 74 -8.69 -0.75 24.22
N GLY A 75 -8.89 -0.69 22.91
CA GLY A 75 -8.83 0.51 22.07
C GLY A 75 -7.44 1.02 21.73
N ILE A 76 -7.41 2.16 21.02
CA ILE A 76 -6.18 2.71 20.42
C ILE A 76 -5.41 3.64 21.37
N TYR A 77 -6.09 4.28 22.33
CA TYR A 77 -5.50 5.25 23.26
C TYR A 77 -4.76 4.59 24.44
N ARG A 78 -3.81 3.73 24.12
CA ARG A 78 -2.91 3.07 25.09
C ARG A 78 -1.47 3.12 24.58
N PRO A 79 -0.47 3.20 25.48
CA PRO A 79 0.95 3.28 25.11
C PRO A 79 1.37 2.30 24.02
N ALA A 80 1.03 1.01 24.19
CA ALA A 80 1.41 -0.05 23.26
C ALA A 80 0.77 0.13 21.86
N ALA A 81 -0.51 0.48 21.77
CA ALA A 81 -1.18 0.67 20.49
C ALA A 81 -0.68 1.93 19.76
N LEU A 82 -0.43 3.02 20.50
CA LEU A 82 0.13 4.24 19.93
C LEU A 82 1.58 4.03 19.47
N GLN A 83 2.35 3.20 20.19
CA GLN A 83 3.70 2.82 19.76
C GLN A 83 3.64 2.00 18.47
N LEU A 84 2.75 1.00 18.40
CA LEU A 84 2.53 0.21 17.18
C LEU A 84 2.12 1.09 16.00
N LEU A 85 1.17 2.01 16.20
CA LEU A 85 0.72 2.94 15.17
C LEU A 85 1.86 3.85 14.69
N LYS A 86 2.67 4.36 15.62
CA LYS A 86 3.85 5.16 15.29
C LYS A 86 4.85 4.37 14.46
N GLU A 87 5.24 3.18 14.91
CA GLU A 87 6.20 2.32 14.21
C GLU A 87 5.71 1.95 12.81
N LEU A 88 4.46 1.50 12.68
CA LEU A 88 3.89 1.17 11.38
C LEU A 88 3.82 2.38 10.44
N SER A 89 3.52 3.57 10.97
CA SER A 89 3.52 4.79 10.15
C SER A 89 4.92 5.07 9.59
N LEU A 90 5.95 4.92 10.42
CA LEU A 90 7.35 5.14 10.04
C LEU A 90 7.88 4.06 9.08
N GLU A 91 7.50 2.80 9.30
CA GLU A 91 7.90 1.70 8.44
C GLU A 91 7.23 1.77 7.07
N LEU A 92 5.94 2.16 7.02
CA LEU A 92 5.22 2.38 5.77
C LEU A 92 5.82 3.49 4.92
N GLU A 93 6.37 4.56 5.53
CA GLU A 93 7.11 5.61 4.81
C GLU A 93 8.33 5.06 4.03
N GLN A 94 8.88 3.90 4.45
CA GLN A 94 10.06 3.29 3.85
C GLN A 94 9.72 2.20 2.82
N VAL A 95 8.44 1.87 2.64
CA VAL A 95 8.03 0.82 1.70
C VAL A 95 8.15 1.31 0.27
N GLU A 96 8.92 0.58 -0.55
CA GLU A 96 9.05 0.88 -1.98
C GLU A 96 7.68 0.85 -2.69
N GLY A 97 7.34 1.98 -3.32
CA GLY A 97 6.04 2.23 -3.95
C GLY A 97 5.08 3.08 -3.13
N ILE A 98 5.46 3.52 -1.92
CA ILE A 98 4.76 4.55 -1.14
C ILE A 98 5.42 5.91 -1.36
N THR A 99 4.63 6.94 -1.63
CA THR A 99 5.13 8.31 -1.82
C THR A 99 5.78 8.82 -0.51
N PRO A 100 7.05 9.25 -0.51
CA PRO A 100 7.70 9.73 0.70
C PRO A 100 6.97 10.90 1.36
N GLY A 101 6.81 10.85 2.69
CA GLY A 101 6.12 11.89 3.46
C GLY A 101 4.60 11.98 3.26
N SER A 102 4.00 10.98 2.59
CA SER A 102 2.55 10.93 2.35
C SER A 102 1.75 10.22 3.44
N VAL A 103 2.43 9.63 4.43
CA VAL A 103 1.77 8.81 5.45
C VAL A 103 1.00 9.70 6.43
N LEU A 104 -0.31 9.52 6.49
CA LEU A 104 -1.23 10.22 7.38
C LEU A 104 -1.81 9.24 8.42
N SER A 105 -1.58 9.53 9.70
CA SER A 105 -2.13 8.80 10.84
C SER A 105 -2.19 9.68 12.08
N LEU A 106 -2.70 9.17 13.20
CA LEU A 106 -2.59 9.86 14.50
C LEU A 106 -1.14 10.16 14.92
N ALA A 107 -0.14 9.47 14.34
CA ALA A 107 1.26 9.77 14.61
C ALA A 107 1.79 10.97 13.82
N THR A 108 1.29 11.18 12.60
CA THR A 108 1.84 12.17 11.66
C THR A 108 0.95 13.38 11.44
N VAL A 109 -0.32 13.31 11.85
CA VAL A 109 -1.26 14.42 11.74
C VAL A 109 -0.70 15.66 12.47
N PRO A 110 -0.62 16.82 11.79
CA PRO A 110 -0.05 18.01 12.38
C PRO A 110 -1.03 18.63 13.37
N ARG A 111 -0.52 18.95 14.55
CA ARG A 111 -1.17 19.80 15.53
C ARG A 111 -0.70 21.23 15.35
N LEU A 112 -1.66 22.14 15.24
CA LEU A 112 -1.41 23.56 15.10
C LEU A 112 -1.38 24.21 16.49
N PHE A 113 -0.27 24.88 16.79
CA PHE A 113 -0.11 25.70 17.99
C PHE A 113 0.25 27.11 17.58
N VAL A 114 -0.32 28.08 18.30
CA VAL A 114 0.11 29.48 18.21
C VAL A 114 0.85 29.80 19.49
N ARG A 115 2.14 30.15 19.38
CA ARG A 115 2.96 30.62 20.49
C ARG A 115 3.70 31.87 20.04
N ASP A 116 3.56 32.97 20.79
CA ASP A 116 4.27 34.23 20.55
C ASP A 116 4.14 34.73 19.10
N ASP A 117 2.92 34.72 18.54
CA ASP A 117 2.60 35.04 17.13
C ASP A 117 3.26 34.13 16.06
N VAL A 118 3.86 33.01 16.47
CA VAL A 118 4.40 31.98 15.57
C VAL A 118 3.46 30.77 15.54
N ILE A 119 3.11 30.33 14.33
CA ILE A 119 2.39 29.07 14.09
C ILE A 119 3.42 27.94 14.03
N ASP A 120 3.32 26.99 14.94
CA ASP A 120 4.13 25.77 14.95
C ASP A 120 3.24 24.55 14.64
N LEU A 121 3.73 23.68 13.76
CA LEU A 121 3.07 22.45 13.34
C LEU A 121 3.89 21.26 13.84
N GLN A 122 3.35 20.55 14.83
CA GLN A 122 4.04 19.40 15.43
C GLN A 122 3.17 18.14 15.32
N PRO A 123 3.76 16.95 15.10
CA PRO A 123 3.00 15.72 15.07
C PRO A 123 2.35 15.42 16.44
N LEU A 124 1.17 14.77 16.43
CA LEU A 124 0.47 14.37 17.65
C LEU A 124 1.31 13.44 18.54
N LEU A 125 2.13 12.58 17.92
CA LEU A 125 3.11 11.71 18.57
C LEU A 125 4.54 12.13 18.19
N ALA A 126 5.40 12.33 19.19
CA ALA A 126 6.81 12.57 18.95
C ALA A 126 7.48 11.31 18.34
N ARG A 127 8.27 11.49 17.28
CA ARG A 127 8.92 10.40 16.51
C ARG A 127 9.84 9.56 17.41
N GLU A 128 10.65 10.23 18.22
CA GLU A 128 11.72 9.61 19.02
C GLU A 128 11.28 9.14 20.42
N VAL A 129 10.14 9.63 20.92
CA VAL A 129 9.69 9.35 22.30
C VAL A 129 8.65 8.24 22.30
N ALA A 130 8.84 7.22 23.14
CA ALA A 130 7.85 6.17 23.35
C ALA A 130 6.59 6.75 24.05
N PRO A 131 5.36 6.45 23.57
CA PRO A 131 4.15 6.91 24.22
C PRO A 131 4.05 6.44 25.67
N SER A 132 3.79 7.36 26.58
CA SER A 132 3.46 7.06 27.99
C SER A 132 1.94 7.06 28.22
N PRO A 133 1.45 6.62 29.39
CA PRO A 133 0.04 6.78 29.76
C PRO A 133 -0.44 8.23 29.69
N GLU A 134 0.40 9.20 30.04
CA GLU A 134 0.13 10.64 29.91
C GLU A 134 -0.02 11.03 28.44
N THR A 135 0.88 10.52 27.59
CA THR A 135 0.82 10.73 26.14
C THR A 135 -0.49 10.18 25.57
N ALA A 136 -0.92 8.99 26.01
CA ALA A 136 -2.15 8.39 25.55
C ALA A 136 -3.40 9.20 25.92
N ARG A 137 -3.47 9.70 27.17
CA ARG A 137 -4.55 10.60 27.62
C ARG A 137 -4.57 11.90 26.81
N ARG A 138 -3.39 12.48 26.56
CA ARG A 138 -3.23 13.70 25.77
C ARG A 138 -3.69 13.50 24.33
N VAL A 139 -3.22 12.44 23.66
CA VAL A 139 -3.59 12.11 22.27
C VAL A 139 -5.09 11.90 22.14
N ARG A 140 -5.72 11.24 23.11
CA ARG A 140 -7.19 11.08 23.14
C ARG A 140 -7.89 12.44 23.18
N HIS A 141 -7.54 13.29 24.13
CA HIS A 141 -8.14 14.61 24.27
C HIS A 141 -7.93 15.47 23.02
N GLU A 142 -6.74 15.42 22.41
CA GLU A 142 -6.44 16.15 21.18
C GLU A 142 -7.19 15.60 19.97
N THR A 143 -7.37 14.28 19.89
CA THR A 143 -8.16 13.63 18.84
C THR A 143 -9.60 14.12 18.89
N GLU A 144 -10.21 14.15 20.07
CA GLU A 144 -11.57 14.68 20.28
C GLU A 144 -11.64 16.19 19.99
N ALA A 145 -10.66 16.99 20.43
CA ALA A 145 -10.64 18.43 20.22
C ALA A 145 -10.46 18.84 18.75
N LEU A 146 -9.75 18.02 17.96
CA LEU A 146 -9.53 18.22 16.53
C LEU A 146 -10.60 17.54 15.67
N GLY A 147 -11.53 16.79 16.26
CA GLY A 147 -12.56 16.05 15.54
C GLY A 147 -12.02 14.90 14.68
N LEU A 148 -10.92 14.27 15.08
CA LEU A 148 -10.29 13.17 14.33
C LEU A 148 -10.88 11.78 14.70
N ASP A 149 -11.96 11.77 15.47
CA ASP A 149 -12.81 10.63 15.87
C ASP A 149 -14.07 10.48 14.99
N ASP A 150 -14.07 11.08 13.80
CA ASP A 150 -15.17 11.09 12.83
C ASP A 150 -15.34 9.77 12.05
N GLY A 151 -14.43 8.81 12.23
CA GLY A 151 -14.38 7.54 11.50
C GLY A 151 -13.39 7.53 10.33
N ILE A 152 -12.67 8.63 10.06
CA ILE A 152 -11.62 8.68 9.04
C ILE A 152 -10.29 8.23 9.64
N LEU A 153 -9.72 8.99 10.57
CA LEU A 153 -8.43 8.64 11.20
C LEU A 153 -8.60 7.73 12.42
N THR A 154 -9.68 7.92 13.16
CA THR A 154 -9.99 7.13 14.35
C THR A 154 -11.45 6.72 14.32
N SER A 155 -11.75 5.51 14.78
CA SER A 155 -13.14 5.07 14.92
C SER A 155 -13.88 5.90 15.97
N ARG A 156 -15.18 6.07 15.77
CA ARG A 156 -16.06 6.86 16.68
C ARG A 156 -16.11 6.33 18.11
N ASP A 157 -15.79 5.05 18.30
CA ASP A 157 -15.71 4.40 19.61
C ASP A 157 -14.28 4.40 20.20
N GLY A 158 -13.30 4.98 19.51
CA GLY A 158 -11.89 5.04 19.94
C GLY A 158 -11.18 3.69 19.94
N ARG A 159 -11.76 2.66 19.31
CA ARG A 159 -11.20 1.30 19.31
C ARG A 159 -10.20 1.02 18.20
N ALA A 160 -10.25 1.79 17.13
CA ALA A 160 -9.40 1.61 15.97
C ALA A 160 -8.86 2.94 15.45
N ALA A 161 -7.71 2.89 14.78
CA ALA A 161 -7.16 4.01 14.03
C ALA A 161 -6.63 3.54 12.67
N ALA A 162 -6.64 4.44 11.70
CA ALA A 162 -6.19 4.20 10.35
C ALA A 162 -4.86 4.90 10.06
N ILE A 163 -4.05 4.25 9.22
CA ILE A 163 -2.87 4.81 8.58
C ILE A 163 -3.15 4.83 7.08
N TYR A 164 -3.11 6.01 6.49
CA TYR A 164 -3.24 6.22 5.05
C TYR A 164 -1.85 6.46 4.47
N ALA A 165 -1.46 5.68 3.48
CA ALA A 165 -0.20 5.83 2.79
C ALA A 165 -0.46 5.94 1.28
N GLU A 166 0.04 7.00 0.66
CA GLU A 166 -0.17 7.23 -0.75
C GLU A 166 0.75 6.35 -1.58
N VAL A 167 0.22 5.78 -2.67
CA VAL A 167 0.96 4.94 -3.59
C VAL A 167 1.55 5.78 -4.71
N GLU A 168 2.83 5.56 -5.01
CA GLU A 168 3.51 6.21 -6.11
C GLU A 168 2.85 5.88 -7.45
N ARG A 169 2.80 6.87 -8.35
CA ARG A 169 2.25 6.67 -9.69
C ARG A 169 3.06 5.64 -10.45
N GLY A 170 2.39 4.58 -10.92
CA GLY A 170 3.01 3.51 -11.68
C GLY A 170 3.64 2.41 -10.84
N ALA A 171 3.53 2.47 -9.50
CA ALA A 171 3.98 1.40 -8.62
C ALA A 171 3.25 0.08 -8.95
N ASP A 172 3.97 -1.04 -8.86
CA ASP A 172 3.37 -2.36 -8.94
C ASP A 172 2.53 -2.63 -7.68
N ARG A 173 1.21 -2.50 -7.82
CA ARG A 173 0.24 -2.71 -6.73
C ARG A 173 0.31 -4.11 -6.13
N SER A 174 0.61 -5.13 -6.93
CA SER A 174 0.72 -6.51 -6.44
C SER A 174 1.99 -6.72 -5.62
N ALA A 175 3.11 -6.14 -6.06
CA ALA A 175 4.35 -6.14 -5.29
C ALA A 175 4.20 -5.33 -4.00
N LEU A 176 3.65 -4.11 -4.08
CA LEU A 176 3.39 -3.26 -2.91
C LEU A 176 2.48 -3.97 -1.89
N GLY A 177 1.37 -4.54 -2.34
CA GLY A 177 0.44 -5.27 -1.47
C GLY A 177 1.06 -6.52 -0.83
N ARG A 178 2.10 -7.13 -1.44
CA ARG A 178 2.89 -8.19 -0.78
C ARG A 178 3.81 -7.60 0.29
N ARG A 179 4.61 -6.57 -0.04
CA ARG A 179 5.52 -5.90 0.90
C ARG A 179 4.79 -5.41 2.14
N VAL A 180 3.63 -4.75 1.98
CA VAL A 180 2.81 -4.29 3.10
C VAL A 180 2.28 -5.45 3.93
N ARG A 181 1.83 -6.55 3.31
CA ARG A 181 1.37 -7.73 4.07
C ARG A 181 2.50 -8.41 4.83
N GLU A 182 3.69 -8.49 4.25
CA GLU A 182 4.89 -9.02 4.89
C GLU A 182 5.28 -8.17 6.10
N LEU A 183 5.23 -6.83 5.95
CA LEU A 183 5.43 -5.89 7.05
C LEU A 183 4.43 -6.10 8.20
N LEU A 184 3.16 -6.33 7.88
CA LEU A 184 2.11 -6.53 8.88
C LEU A 184 2.11 -7.93 9.50
N ALA A 185 2.66 -8.93 8.82
CA ALA A 185 2.63 -10.32 9.26
C ALA A 185 3.39 -10.54 10.58
N SER A 186 4.47 -9.79 10.83
CA SER A 186 5.25 -9.84 12.06
C SER A 186 4.53 -9.27 13.29
N ARG A 187 3.42 -8.54 13.08
CA ARG A 187 2.73 -7.76 14.13
C ARG A 187 1.29 -8.23 14.37
N ARG A 188 0.87 -9.34 13.75
CA ARG A 188 -0.50 -9.85 13.82
C ARG A 188 -0.65 -10.76 15.05
N GLY A 189 -1.19 -10.25 16.16
CA GLY A 189 -1.49 -11.06 17.35
C GLY A 189 -1.25 -10.42 18.71
N GLU A 190 -0.82 -9.16 18.78
CA GLU A 190 -0.70 -8.34 20.02
C GLU A 190 -1.83 -7.28 20.11
#